data_AF-A0A6L8E2X7-F1
#
_entry.id   AF-A0A6L8E2X7-F1
#
_cell.length_a   1.000
_cell.length_b   1.000
_cell.length_c   1.000
_cell.angle_alpha   90.00
_cell.angle_beta   90.00
_cell.angle_gamma   90.00
#
_symmetry.space_group_name_H-M   'P 1'
#
loop_
_entity.id
_entity.type
_entity.pdbx_description
1 polymer ?
#
loop_
_entity_poly.entity_id
_entity_poly.type
_entity_poly.pdbx_seq_one_letter_code
_entity_poly.pdbx_strand_id
1 'polypeptide(L)'
;MAIAAALALATAASEAWPWLAGRREAARRAGAPAESCAVAVPSATGAASCPTRTIDDAPADEDAFGAYEAKAAAIHGLITGERGGRTIGLEGRWGSGKSTIVGLLERRLTGPDSLVFVFDAWAHEGDPLRRSFLQKQIGRLYEGRWIDEAARDARLAELTARRRVEHTRLGLLAVAVALTALVLPVSTALISGGL
;
A
#
# COMPACT_ATOMS: atom_id res chain seq x y z
N MET A 1 36.60 23.79 -20.52
CA MET A 1 37.41 23.42 -19.35
C MET A 1 36.47 23.44 -18.15
N ALA A 2 35.91 22.32 -17.65
CA ALA A 2 36.56 21.25 -16.90
C ALA A 2 37.35 21.85 -15.72
N ILE A 3 37.12 21.56 -14.43
CA ILE A 3 37.03 20.25 -13.77
C ILE A 3 36.41 20.40 -12.35
N ALA A 4 35.63 19.38 -11.97
CA ALA A 4 35.36 18.73 -10.67
C ALA A 4 35.29 19.50 -9.33
N ALA A 5 34.17 19.30 -8.64
CA ALA A 5 34.17 18.93 -7.23
C ALA A 5 33.23 17.73 -7.05
N ALA A 6 33.81 16.60 -6.67
CA ALA A 6 33.14 15.35 -6.31
C ALA A 6 33.35 15.11 -4.82
N LEU A 7 32.29 14.84 -4.05
CA LEU A 7 32.11 13.60 -3.26
C LEU A 7 30.93 13.73 -2.27
N ALA A 8 30.27 12.58 -2.08
CA ALA A 8 29.52 12.16 -0.90
C ALA A 8 28.08 12.69 -0.69
N LEU A 9 27.12 12.02 -1.34
CA LEU A 9 25.99 11.35 -0.67
C LEU A 9 25.25 10.46 -1.67
N ALA A 10 25.94 9.39 -2.08
CA ALA A 10 25.34 8.23 -2.71
C ALA A 10 25.37 7.09 -1.68
N THR A 11 24.31 6.94 -0.89
CA THR A 11 23.89 5.69 -0.22
C THR A 11 22.59 5.92 0.54
N ALA A 12 21.45 5.84 -0.15
CA ALA A 12 20.14 5.51 0.47
C ALA A 12 19.14 4.97 -0.57
N ALA A 13 19.63 4.35 -1.65
CA ALA A 13 18.82 3.72 -2.69
C ALA A 13 18.87 2.19 -2.56
N SER A 14 18.72 1.65 -1.35
CA SER A 14 18.88 0.21 -1.07
C SER A 14 17.63 -0.49 -0.55
N GLU A 15 16.43 0.09 -0.68
CA GLU A 15 15.17 -0.64 -0.48
C GLU A 15 14.35 -0.70 -1.76
N ALA A 16 15.02 -0.89 -2.90
CA ALA A 16 14.38 -1.31 -4.14
C ALA A 16 13.88 -2.76 -3.98
N TRP A 17 12.60 -2.88 -3.61
CA TRP A 17 11.73 -4.05 -3.64
C TRP A 17 12.32 -5.34 -4.29
N PRO A 18 12.59 -6.38 -3.48
CA PRO A 18 13.13 -7.67 -3.95
C PRO A 18 12.25 -8.46 -4.94
N TRP A 19 10.98 -8.10 -5.13
CA TRP A 19 10.04 -8.86 -5.97
C TRP A 19 10.16 -8.60 -7.48
N LEU A 20 10.75 -7.47 -7.91
CA LEU A 20 10.89 -7.16 -9.34
C LEU A 20 12.12 -7.79 -9.99
N ALA A 21 13.18 -8.05 -9.23
CA ALA A 21 14.42 -8.65 -9.74
C ALA A 21 14.29 -10.15 -10.05
N GLY A 22 13.39 -10.87 -9.37
CA GLY A 22 13.20 -12.31 -9.53
C GLY A 22 12.58 -12.77 -10.86
N ARG A 23 11.93 -11.86 -11.62
CA ARG A 23 11.22 -12.22 -12.87
C ARG A 23 12.13 -12.50 -14.07
N ARG A 24 13.37 -12.02 -14.09
CA ARG A 24 14.29 -12.23 -15.23
C ARG A 24 15.08 -13.54 -15.18
N GLU A 25 15.28 -14.11 -13.98
CA GLU A 25 15.94 -15.41 -13.81
C GLU A 25 14.98 -16.58 -14.12
N ALA A 26 13.68 -16.42 -13.80
CA ALA A 26 12.67 -17.46 -14.00
C ALA A 26 12.41 -17.77 -15.48
N ALA A 27 12.42 -16.76 -16.35
CA ALA A 27 12.19 -16.94 -17.78
C ALA A 27 13.31 -17.71 -18.50
N ARG A 28 14.57 -17.66 -18.02
CA ARG A 28 15.68 -18.40 -18.66
C ARG A 28 15.68 -19.89 -18.36
N ARG A 29 15.00 -20.34 -17.30
CA ARG A 29 14.89 -21.77 -16.95
C ARG A 29 13.67 -22.47 -17.57
N ALA A 30 12.75 -21.73 -18.18
CA ALA A 30 11.52 -22.29 -18.76
C ALA A 30 11.71 -22.99 -20.12
N GLY A 31 12.94 -23.06 -20.66
CA GLY A 31 13.25 -23.60 -21.98
C GLY A 31 13.71 -25.06 -22.05
N ALA A 32 13.67 -25.84 -20.96
CA ALA A 32 14.06 -27.26 -21.01
C ALA A 32 12.82 -28.15 -21.24
N PRO A 33 12.83 -29.07 -22.24
CA PRO A 33 11.68 -29.91 -22.55
C PRO A 33 11.42 -30.92 -21.44
N ALA A 34 10.14 -31.12 -21.11
CA ALA A 34 9.66 -32.08 -20.13
C ALA A 34 9.84 -33.51 -20.63
N GLU A 35 10.75 -34.27 -20.01
CA GLU A 35 10.77 -35.72 -20.16
C GLU A 35 9.62 -36.36 -19.36
N SER A 36 8.90 -37.23 -20.06
CA SER A 36 7.86 -38.12 -19.59
C SER A 36 8.25 -38.88 -18.32
N CYS A 37 7.58 -38.59 -17.20
CA CYS A 37 7.62 -39.46 -16.04
C CYS A 37 6.47 -40.47 -16.11
N ALA A 38 6.78 -41.63 -16.70
CA ALA A 38 6.06 -42.86 -16.42
C ALA A 38 6.17 -43.16 -14.91
N VAL A 39 5.04 -43.35 -14.24
CA VAL A 39 5.00 -43.73 -12.82
C VAL A 39 5.29 -45.21 -12.70
N ALA A 40 6.58 -45.55 -12.58
CA ALA A 40 7.02 -46.81 -12.00
C ALA A 40 7.32 -46.57 -10.52
N VAL A 41 6.67 -47.31 -9.63
CA VAL A 41 6.96 -47.29 -8.19
C VAL A 41 8.04 -48.33 -7.90
N PRO A 42 9.27 -47.97 -7.51
CA PRO A 42 10.26 -48.94 -7.05
C PRO A 42 10.13 -49.13 -5.55
N SER A 43 10.29 -50.39 -5.14
CA SER A 43 10.42 -50.85 -3.76
C SER A 43 11.59 -50.18 -3.03
N ALA A 44 11.35 -49.89 -1.75
CA ALA A 44 12.28 -49.27 -0.82
C ALA A 44 13.66 -49.95 -0.78
N THR A 45 14.72 -49.17 -1.05
CA THR A 45 15.94 -49.01 -0.21
C THR A 45 16.81 -47.96 -0.88
N GLY A 46 16.98 -46.81 -0.22
CA GLY A 46 17.69 -45.64 -0.73
C GLY A 46 16.80 -44.42 -0.55
N ALA A 47 17.05 -43.62 0.48
CA ALA A 47 16.30 -42.40 0.74
C ALA A 47 16.64 -41.36 -0.33
N ALA A 48 16.04 -41.49 -1.51
CA ALA A 48 15.96 -40.41 -2.48
C ALA A 48 15.16 -39.30 -1.81
N SER A 49 15.82 -38.17 -1.53
CA SER A 49 15.13 -36.99 -1.02
C SER A 49 14.12 -36.58 -2.08
N CYS A 50 12.82 -36.79 -1.84
CA CYS A 50 11.77 -36.18 -2.64
C CYS A 50 11.72 -34.71 -2.24
N PRO A 51 12.19 -33.77 -3.08
CA PRO A 51 12.13 -32.37 -2.73
C PRO A 51 10.65 -31.97 -2.72
N THR A 52 10.12 -31.67 -1.54
CA THR A 52 8.80 -31.04 -1.42
C THR A 52 8.90 -29.66 -2.04
N ARG A 53 8.27 -29.49 -3.21
CA ARG A 53 8.21 -28.22 -3.91
C ARG A 53 6.87 -27.56 -3.60
N THR A 54 6.89 -26.57 -2.71
CA THR A 54 5.71 -25.76 -2.40
C THR A 54 5.34 -24.91 -3.60
N ILE A 55 4.05 -24.78 -3.86
CA ILE A 55 3.51 -23.87 -4.87
C ILE A 55 3.23 -22.53 -4.19
N ASP A 56 3.62 -21.44 -4.84
CA ASP A 56 3.34 -20.10 -4.34
C ASP A 56 1.87 -19.73 -4.55
N ASP A 57 1.23 -19.20 -3.52
CA ASP A 57 -0.13 -18.67 -3.60
C ASP A 57 -0.11 -17.22 -4.11
N ALA A 58 0.42 -17.03 -5.32
CA ALA A 58 0.46 -15.75 -6.00
C ALA A 58 -0.62 -15.70 -7.11
N PRO A 59 -1.29 -14.55 -7.31
CA PRO A 59 -2.14 -14.35 -8.47
C PRO A 59 -1.37 -14.65 -9.76
N ALA A 60 -2.02 -15.31 -10.73
CA ALA A 60 -1.36 -15.67 -11.97
C ALA A 60 -1.05 -14.43 -12.83
N ASP A 61 0.18 -14.36 -13.35
CA ASP A 61 0.61 -13.31 -14.28
C ASP A 61 0.09 -13.54 -15.70
N GLU A 62 -0.15 -14.80 -16.08
CA GLU A 62 -0.66 -15.19 -17.40
C GLU A 62 -1.84 -16.14 -17.25
N ASP A 63 -2.86 -15.94 -18.08
CA ASP A 63 -4.04 -16.80 -18.11
C ASP A 63 -3.88 -17.88 -19.18
N ALA A 64 -3.31 -19.02 -18.80
CA ALA A 64 -3.12 -20.16 -19.70
C ALA A 64 -4.45 -20.74 -20.24
N PHE A 65 -5.57 -20.52 -19.56
CA PHE A 65 -6.88 -21.05 -19.94
C PHE A 65 -7.78 -20.03 -20.65
N GLY A 66 -7.38 -18.75 -20.70
CA GLY A 66 -8.08 -17.65 -21.38
C GLY A 66 -9.42 -17.19 -20.77
N ALA A 67 -9.93 -17.86 -19.73
CA ALA A 67 -11.23 -17.58 -19.13
C ALA A 67 -11.26 -16.29 -18.29
N TYR A 68 -10.14 -15.94 -17.66
CA TYR A 68 -9.99 -14.70 -16.88
C TYR A 68 -9.67 -13.52 -17.79
N GLU A 69 -8.91 -13.73 -18.87
CA GLU A 69 -8.59 -12.73 -19.88
C GLU A 69 -9.85 -12.17 -20.54
N ALA A 70 -10.79 -13.04 -20.92
CA ALA A 70 -12.06 -12.63 -21.52
C ALA A 70 -12.89 -11.73 -20.58
N LYS A 71 -12.89 -12.04 -19.27
CA LYS A 71 -13.58 -11.22 -18.25
C LYS A 71 -12.90 -9.88 -18.05
N ALA A 72 -11.57 -9.87 -17.95
CA ALA A 72 -10.79 -8.64 -17.83
C ALA A 72 -10.98 -7.73 -19.06
N ALA A 73 -11.03 -8.31 -20.27
CA ALA A 73 -11.30 -7.58 -21.50
C ALA A 73 -12.70 -6.95 -21.53
N ALA A 74 -13.73 -7.66 -21.06
CA ALA A 74 -15.08 -7.11 -20.96
C ALA A 74 -15.15 -5.92 -20.00
N ILE A 75 -14.52 -6.03 -18.82
CA ILE A 75 -14.45 -4.94 -17.83
C ILE A 75 -13.68 -3.75 -18.38
N HIS A 76 -12.56 -3.99 -19.06
CA HIS A 76 -11.78 -2.95 -19.74
C HIS A 76 -12.63 -2.19 -20.77
N GLY A 77 -13.42 -2.90 -21.58
CA GLY A 77 -14.34 -2.30 -22.54
C GLY A 77 -15.40 -1.42 -21.87
N LEU A 78 -15.95 -1.84 -20.72
CA LEU A 78 -16.88 -1.02 -19.95
C LEU A 78 -16.25 0.26 -19.43
N ILE A 79 -15.03 0.19 -18.90
CA ILE A 79 -14.33 1.35 -18.33
C ILE A 79 -13.96 2.36 -19.43
N THR A 80 -13.52 1.88 -20.60
CA THR A 80 -13.03 2.74 -21.69
C THR A 80 -14.11 3.21 -22.64
N GLY A 81 -15.19 2.44 -22.81
CA GLY A 81 -16.23 2.70 -23.80
C GLY A 81 -17.31 3.70 -23.38
N GLU A 82 -17.38 4.04 -22.10
CA GLU A 82 -18.47 4.85 -21.55
C GLU A 82 -17.92 5.94 -20.61
N ARG A 83 -18.58 7.10 -20.56
CA ARG A 83 -18.15 8.24 -19.73
C ARG A 83 -18.70 8.17 -18.31
N GLY A 84 -17.94 8.68 -17.34
CA GLY A 84 -18.35 8.81 -15.93
C GLY A 84 -17.72 7.77 -14.99
N GLY A 85 -17.95 7.94 -13.69
CA GLY A 85 -17.48 6.99 -12.67
C GLY A 85 -18.40 5.77 -12.59
N ARG A 86 -17.82 4.56 -12.55
CA ARG A 86 -18.54 3.31 -12.31
C ARG A 86 -18.00 2.56 -11.11
N THR A 87 -18.89 1.82 -10.48
CA THR A 87 -18.57 0.84 -9.43
C THR A 87 -18.85 -0.55 -9.99
N ILE A 88 -17.84 -1.41 -10.01
CA ILE A 88 -17.94 -2.78 -10.52
C ILE A 88 -17.63 -3.73 -9.36
N GLY A 89 -18.57 -4.63 -9.04
CA GLY A 89 -18.39 -5.68 -8.05
C GLY A 89 -17.91 -6.99 -8.69
N LEU A 90 -16.85 -7.59 -8.15
CA LEU A 90 -16.38 -8.92 -8.54
C LEU A 90 -16.75 -9.93 -7.45
N GLU A 91 -17.83 -10.67 -7.66
CA GLU A 91 -18.34 -11.65 -6.71
C GLU A 91 -17.92 -13.08 -7.08
N GLY A 92 -17.64 -13.89 -6.07
CA GLY A 92 -17.28 -15.30 -6.25
C GLY A 92 -16.60 -15.91 -5.04
N ARG A 93 -16.55 -17.25 -4.98
CA ARG A 93 -15.93 -18.02 -3.89
C ARG A 93 -14.44 -17.71 -3.73
N TRP A 94 -13.87 -17.92 -2.54
CA TRP A 94 -12.42 -17.85 -2.36
C TRP A 94 -11.71 -18.87 -3.28
N GLY A 95 -10.56 -18.51 -3.84
CA GLY A 95 -9.86 -19.30 -4.86
C GLY A 95 -10.42 -19.21 -6.29
N SER A 96 -11.47 -18.42 -6.55
CA SER A 96 -12.07 -18.32 -7.90
C SER A 96 -11.27 -17.50 -8.91
N GLY A 97 -10.07 -17.01 -8.57
CA GLY A 97 -9.22 -16.21 -9.47
C GLY A 97 -9.60 -14.72 -9.58
N LYS A 98 -10.33 -14.13 -8.62
CA LYS A 98 -10.68 -12.70 -8.65
C LYS A 98 -9.45 -11.79 -8.66
N SER A 99 -8.47 -12.08 -7.80
CA SER A 99 -7.22 -11.32 -7.74
C SER A 99 -6.44 -11.41 -9.06
N THR A 100 -6.50 -12.56 -9.75
CA THR A 100 -5.95 -12.73 -11.11
C THR A 100 -6.61 -11.77 -12.10
N ILE A 101 -7.94 -11.66 -12.08
CA ILE A 101 -8.67 -10.71 -12.95
C ILE A 101 -8.24 -9.28 -12.67
N VAL A 102 -8.09 -8.90 -11.38
CA VAL A 102 -7.64 -7.55 -10.99
C VAL A 102 -6.23 -7.27 -11.53
N GLY A 103 -5.29 -8.23 -11.41
CA GLY A 103 -3.93 -8.07 -11.94
C GLY A 103 -3.89 -7.98 -13.47
N LEU A 104 -4.72 -8.77 -14.18
CA LEU A 104 -4.86 -8.68 -15.64
C LEU A 104 -5.42 -7.32 -16.05
N LEU A 105 -6.41 -6.81 -15.31
CA LEU A 105 -7.03 -5.52 -15.56
C LEU A 105 -6.06 -4.36 -15.31
N GLU A 106 -5.25 -4.43 -14.25
CA GLU A 106 -4.20 -3.45 -13.94
C GLU A 106 -3.21 -3.32 -15.11
N ARG A 107 -2.75 -4.45 -15.67
CA ARG A 107 -1.85 -4.44 -16.83
C ARG A 107 -2.48 -3.81 -18.07
N ARG A 108 -3.77 -4.06 -18.31
CA ARG A 108 -4.50 -3.50 -19.46
C ARG A 108 -4.80 -2.01 -19.33
N LEU A 109 -5.08 -1.53 -18.12
CA LEU A 109 -5.43 -0.14 -17.84
C LEU A 109 -4.23 0.75 -17.53
N THR A 110 -3.06 0.19 -17.24
CA THR A 110 -1.88 1.01 -16.97
C THR A 110 -1.39 1.65 -18.28
N GLY A 111 -1.45 2.98 -18.34
CA GLY A 111 -1.06 3.76 -19.50
C GLY A 111 -0.64 5.18 -19.12
N PRO A 112 -0.25 6.02 -20.10
CA PRO A 112 0.15 7.40 -19.83
C PRO A 112 -1.01 8.25 -19.27
N ASP A 113 -2.24 7.98 -19.72
CA ASP A 113 -3.44 8.75 -19.37
C ASP A 113 -4.26 8.11 -18.23
N SER A 114 -3.82 6.96 -17.71
CA SER A 114 -4.59 6.14 -16.79
C SER A 114 -3.71 5.55 -15.69
N LEU A 115 -4.08 5.86 -14.45
CA LEU A 115 -3.42 5.36 -13.25
C LEU A 115 -4.30 4.34 -12.55
N VAL A 116 -3.76 3.15 -12.34
CA VAL A 116 -4.41 2.09 -11.56
C VAL A 116 -3.87 2.10 -10.13
N PHE A 117 -4.79 2.09 -9.16
CA PHE A 117 -4.48 2.00 -7.74
C PHE A 117 -5.16 0.75 -7.16
N VAL A 118 -4.34 -0.21 -6.72
CA VAL A 118 -4.80 -1.43 -6.06
C VAL A 118 -4.57 -1.30 -4.56
N PHE A 119 -5.60 -1.59 -3.76
CA PHE A 119 -5.53 -1.54 -2.31
C PHE A 119 -6.15 -2.79 -1.69
N ASP A 120 -5.36 -3.52 -0.92
CA ASP A 120 -5.82 -4.66 -0.13
C ASP A 120 -6.25 -4.17 1.26
N ALA A 121 -7.56 -4.24 1.52
CA ALA A 121 -8.16 -3.84 2.79
C ALA A 121 -7.82 -4.81 3.93
N TRP A 122 -7.63 -6.10 3.64
CA TRP A 122 -7.38 -7.10 4.67
C TRP A 122 -5.93 -7.05 5.16
N ALA A 123 -4.97 -6.82 4.26
CA ALA A 123 -3.57 -6.63 4.62
C ALA A 123 -3.30 -5.43 5.57
N HIS A 124 -4.28 -4.54 5.75
CA HIS A 124 -4.20 -3.35 6.61
C HIS A 124 -5.22 -3.41 7.76
N GLU A 125 -5.71 -4.60 8.08
CA GLU A 125 -6.58 -4.81 9.23
C GLU A 125 -5.83 -4.42 10.52
N GLY A 126 -6.41 -3.51 11.31
CA GLY A 126 -5.81 -2.98 12.55
C GLY A 126 -5.18 -1.59 12.42
N ASP A 127 -4.86 -1.13 11.20
CA ASP A 127 -4.50 0.26 10.95
C ASP A 127 -5.76 1.15 10.81
N PRO A 128 -5.65 2.48 10.99
CA PRO A 128 -6.69 3.39 10.55
C PRO A 128 -6.85 3.30 9.01
N LEU A 129 -7.74 2.42 8.55
CA LEU A 129 -7.95 2.05 7.14
C LEU A 129 -7.98 3.26 6.20
N ARG A 130 -8.76 4.29 6.59
CA ARG A 130 -8.88 5.54 5.83
C ARG A 130 -7.52 6.25 5.64
N ARG A 131 -6.69 6.28 6.68
CA ARG A 131 -5.36 6.93 6.62
C ARG A 131 -4.43 6.11 5.73
N SER A 132 -4.35 4.80 5.94
CA SER A 132 -3.47 3.93 5.15
C SER A 132 -3.87 3.90 3.67
N PHE A 133 -5.18 3.91 3.38
CA PHE A 133 -5.70 4.04 2.01
C PHE A 133 -5.24 5.34 1.35
N LEU A 134 -5.46 6.48 2.00
CA LEU A 134 -5.10 7.79 1.45
C LEU A 134 -3.59 7.94 1.28
N GLN A 135 -2.79 7.47 2.25
CA GLN A 135 -1.33 7.49 2.15
C GLN A 135 -0.83 6.69 0.95
N LYS A 136 -1.36 5.46 0.75
CA LYS A 136 -1.00 4.64 -0.41
C LYS A 136 -1.48 5.24 -1.72
N GLN A 137 -2.68 5.82 -1.75
CA GLN A 137 -3.21 6.48 -2.95
C GLN A 137 -2.34 7.69 -3.34
N ILE A 138 -1.95 8.53 -2.38
CA ILE A 138 -1.05 9.66 -2.62
C ILE A 138 0.31 9.17 -3.15
N GLY A 139 0.87 8.11 -2.57
CA GLY A 139 2.09 7.49 -3.08
C GLY A 139 1.96 7.06 -4.53
N ARG A 140 0.86 6.38 -4.88
CA ARG A 140 0.61 5.94 -6.25
C ARG A 140 0.44 7.09 -7.24
N LEU A 141 -0.23 8.18 -6.85
CA LEU A 141 -0.37 9.39 -7.66
C LEU A 141 0.99 10.06 -7.93
N TYR A 142 1.87 10.06 -6.93
CA TYR A 142 3.23 10.59 -7.07
C TYR A 142 4.08 9.74 -8.02
N GLU A 143 4.04 8.41 -7.89
CA GLU A 143 4.71 7.49 -8.83
C GLU A 143 4.22 7.66 -10.27
N GLY A 144 2.91 7.91 -10.43
CA GLY A 144 2.30 8.22 -11.72
C GLY A 144 2.70 9.58 -12.30
N ARG A 145 3.38 10.44 -11.54
CA ARG A 145 3.69 11.85 -11.87
C ARG A 145 2.44 12.73 -12.05
N TRP A 146 1.36 12.40 -11.34
CA TRP A 146 0.12 13.19 -11.35
C TRP A 146 0.15 14.33 -10.32
N ILE A 147 1.04 14.23 -9.33
CA ILE A 147 1.25 15.23 -8.29
C ILE A 147 2.75 15.43 -8.09
N ASP A 148 3.15 16.65 -7.71
CA ASP A 148 4.53 16.99 -7.39
C ASP A 148 4.89 16.62 -5.94
N GLU A 149 6.18 16.57 -5.64
CA GLU A 149 6.71 16.24 -4.32
C GLU A 149 6.17 17.17 -3.22
N ALA A 150 6.12 18.48 -3.49
CA ALA A 150 5.55 19.45 -2.56
C ALA A 150 4.08 19.17 -2.24
N ALA A 151 3.29 18.75 -3.22
CA ALA A 151 1.88 18.42 -3.03
C ALA A 151 1.72 17.11 -2.24
N ARG A 152 2.55 16.10 -2.53
CA ARG A 152 2.61 14.84 -1.77
C ARG A 152 2.89 15.12 -0.30
N ASP A 153 3.96 15.85 0.00
CA ASP A 153 4.42 16.08 1.37
C ASP A 153 3.42 16.89 2.17
N ALA A 154 2.82 17.92 1.56
CA ALA A 154 1.74 18.69 2.19
C ALA A 154 0.55 17.81 2.58
N ARG A 155 0.13 16.88 1.70
CA ARG A 155 -0.98 15.97 1.98
C ARG A 155 -0.63 14.88 3.00
N LEU A 156 0.59 14.37 2.98
CA LEU A 156 1.04 13.41 3.99
C LEU A 156 1.18 14.07 5.38
N ALA A 157 1.64 15.31 5.44
CA ALA A 157 1.67 16.11 6.66
C ALA A 157 0.25 16.32 7.23
N GLU A 158 -0.72 16.62 6.37
CA GLU A 158 -2.14 16.75 6.76
C GLU A 158 -2.69 15.43 7.36
N LEU A 159 -2.36 14.27 6.78
CA LEU A 159 -2.82 12.97 7.27
C LEU A 159 -2.12 12.49 8.56
N THR A 160 -0.90 12.95 8.79
CA THR A 160 -0.11 12.62 10.00
C THR A 160 -0.34 13.59 11.13
N ALA A 161 -0.80 14.82 10.84
CA ALA A 161 -1.20 15.80 11.82
C ALA A 161 -2.33 15.23 12.70
N ARG A 162 -1.97 14.75 13.89
CA ARG A 162 -2.90 14.34 14.93
C ARG A 162 -3.57 15.60 15.49
N ARG A 163 -4.54 16.14 14.76
CA ARG A 163 -5.29 17.32 15.18
C ARG A 163 -6.23 16.92 16.32
N ARG A 164 -5.72 16.96 17.54
CA ARG A 164 -6.55 16.93 18.75
C ARG A 164 -7.23 18.29 18.82
N VAL A 165 -8.45 18.39 18.30
CA VAL A 165 -9.29 19.56 18.52
C VAL A 165 -9.78 19.47 19.97
N GLU A 166 -8.91 19.86 20.89
CA GLU A 166 -9.27 20.11 22.28
C GLU A 166 -10.16 21.35 22.27
N HIS A 167 -11.48 21.17 22.21
CA HIS A 167 -12.40 22.24 22.55
C HIS A 167 -12.32 22.46 24.07
N THR A 168 -11.27 23.14 24.53
CA THR A 168 -11.15 23.55 25.92
C THR A 168 -12.14 24.70 26.17
N ARG A 169 -13.42 24.36 26.32
CA ARG A 169 -14.38 25.28 26.90
C ARG A 169 -14.04 25.38 28.37
N LEU A 170 -13.28 26.40 28.76
CA LEU A 170 -13.14 26.75 30.17
C LEU A 170 -14.55 27.02 30.71
N GLY A 171 -15.05 26.10 31.55
CA GLY A 171 -16.32 26.30 32.25
C GLY A 171 -16.20 27.43 33.27
N LEU A 172 -17.33 28.03 33.65
CA LEU A 172 -17.41 29.06 34.67
C LEU A 172 -16.68 28.65 35.97
N LEU A 173 -16.77 27.37 36.35
CA LEU A 173 -16.05 26.80 37.48
C LEU A 173 -14.53 26.84 37.32
N ALA A 174 -14.00 26.54 36.12
CA ALA A 174 -12.56 26.61 35.87
C ALA A 174 -12.04 28.05 35.99
N VAL A 175 -12.84 29.03 35.55
CA VAL A 175 -12.53 30.46 35.72
C VAL A 175 -12.61 30.88 37.19
N ALA A 176 -13.64 30.45 37.91
CA ALA A 176 -13.80 30.76 39.34
C ALA A 176 -12.67 30.16 40.19
N VAL A 177 -12.25 28.93 39.89
CA VAL A 177 -11.10 28.27 40.54
C VAL A 177 -9.79 29.01 40.23
N ALA A 178 -9.59 29.43 38.98
CA ALA A 178 -8.41 30.22 38.60
C ALA A 178 -8.37 31.58 39.32
N LEU A 179 -9.52 32.27 39.43
CA LEU A 179 -9.62 33.54 40.16
C LEU A 179 -9.39 33.38 41.66
N THR A 180 -9.99 32.36 42.29
CA THR A 180 -9.77 32.10 43.72
C THR A 180 -8.32 31.74 44.01
N ALA A 181 -7.67 30.95 43.15
CA ALA A 181 -6.24 30.65 43.26
C ALA A 181 -5.35 31.90 43.17
N LEU A 182 -5.76 32.93 42.41
CA LEU A 182 -5.03 34.20 42.31
C LEU A 182 -5.25 35.11 43.53
N VAL A 183 -6.48 35.14 44.08
CA VAL A 183 -6.85 36.06 45.16
C VAL A 183 -6.28 35.62 46.52
N LEU A 184 -6.20 34.31 46.77
CA LEU A 184 -5.73 33.77 48.05
C LEU A 184 -4.31 34.24 48.47
N PRO A 185 -3.26 34.18 47.63
CA PRO A 185 -1.92 34.62 48.02
C PRO A 185 -1.80 36.15 48.19
N VAL A 186 -2.57 36.92 47.43
CA VAL A 186 -2.60 38.39 47.57
C VAL A 186 -3.25 38.78 48.89
N SER A 187 -4.35 38.13 49.24
CA SER A 187 -5.02 38.33 50.52
C SER A 187 -4.14 37.95 51.71
N THR A 188 -3.44 36.80 51.65
CA THR A 188 -2.55 36.40 52.75
C THR A 188 -1.33 37.30 52.87
N ALA A 189 -0.77 37.81 51.76
CA ALA A 189 0.33 38.76 51.77
C ALA A 189 -0.06 40.14 52.33
N LEU A 190 -1.29 40.61 52.04
CA LEU A 190 -1.81 41.85 52.63
C LEU A 190 -2.07 41.73 54.13
N ILE A 191 -2.55 40.56 54.58
CA ILE A 191 -2.84 40.32 56.01
C ILE A 191 -1.55 40.13 56.82
N SER A 192 -0.51 39.49 56.25
CA SER A 192 0.77 39.31 56.94
C SER A 192 1.70 40.53 56.86
N GLY A 193 1.51 41.39 55.85
CA GLY A 193 2.33 42.58 55.62
C GLY A 193 1.79 43.89 56.22
N GLY A 194 0.60 43.88 56.84
CA GLY A 194 -0.06 45.10 57.29
C GLY A 194 -1.00 44.91 58.48
N LEU A 195 -0.41 44.72 59.67
CA LEU A 195 -0.85 45.26 60.97
C LEU A 195 0.23 44.97 62.02
#